data_AF-A0A2N2DX94-F1
#
_entry.id   AF-A0A2N2DX94-F1
#
_cell.length_a   1.000
_cell.length_b   1.000
_cell.length_c   1.000
_cell.angle_alpha   90.00
_cell.angle_beta   90.00
_cell.angle_gamma   90.00
#
_symmetry.space_group_name_H-M   'P 1'
#
loop_
_entity.id
_entity.type
_entity.pdbx_description
1 polymer ?
#
loop_
_entity_poly.entity_id
_entity_poly.type
_entity_poly.pdbx_seq_one_letter_code
_entity_poly.pdbx_strand_id
1 'polypeptide(L)'
;MVRAFNPYEHSSRQKVDIIKDLDISLTENLHNAVNKVRTYLRDEYSQAFAQSVIDYSAREKMKTIITEYVTPRKELQIQGVPLDSMIKTIQQEILYFGPIQQALDDPAVTNIDINSPRDVFVERDGEEEYRPDLGFRDEDHLYNVINKMLIPLGKTLTANEPHIDSLFENFRICAVLHAEKGGIATESTVVSIRKFSEDTVSPEQLVGYGTISKEVDEFFRDVIPSSNVIIAGATNSGKTTTLVSFPLYFPENTRLITIEDSPEMMLRRKKAYCHYRNIVPLQTKHHENPEKRYDIAKLTKVSLRMRPWKIIVGEVRDGNAARQAHEAMNTGHNCYLTLHASSAQNAATRIVQLAGDGYNDEAIAAQLADTVDLIIFQQKIKKSRVITEVIELIGYEGAKHPICSTIFEYIQTGINNNGYSIGFHRMVHPISKELATKLRISLVPDENIQRWTTIDTEGAV
;
A
#
# COMPACT_ATOMS: atom_id res chain seq x y z
N MET A 1 73.61 -19.03 -40.89
CA MET A 1 73.77 -18.79 -39.43
C MET A 1 72.57 -19.38 -38.73
N VAL A 2 72.75 -20.52 -38.06
CA VAL A 2 71.75 -21.10 -37.15
C VAL A 2 71.83 -20.31 -35.85
N ARG A 3 70.75 -19.64 -35.45
CA ARG A 3 70.69 -18.96 -34.14
C ARG A 3 70.34 -19.98 -33.06
N ALA A 4 71.12 -19.94 -31.99
CA ALA A 4 71.15 -20.89 -30.90
C ALA A 4 69.84 -20.92 -30.09
N PHE A 5 69.51 -22.13 -29.63
CA PHE A 5 68.44 -22.45 -28.69
C PHE A 5 68.82 -21.97 -27.28
N ASN A 6 67.92 -21.23 -26.61
CA ASN A 6 68.05 -20.82 -25.22
C ASN A 6 67.05 -21.62 -24.34
N PRO A 7 67.51 -22.47 -23.39
CA PRO A 7 66.61 -23.35 -22.61
C PRO A 7 65.80 -22.66 -21.50
N TYR A 8 65.87 -21.34 -21.35
CA TYR A 8 65.26 -20.62 -20.23
C TYR A 8 63.81 -20.12 -20.45
N GLU A 9 63.20 -20.33 -21.62
CA GLU A 9 61.83 -19.85 -21.93
C GLU A 9 60.67 -20.75 -21.42
N HIS A 10 60.95 -21.77 -20.60
CA HIS A 10 59.92 -22.66 -20.04
C HIS A 10 59.99 -22.79 -18.50
N SER A 11 59.80 -21.70 -17.74
CA SER A 11 59.58 -21.85 -16.28
C SER A 11 58.65 -20.84 -15.58
N SER A 12 57.86 -20.02 -16.27
CA SER A 12 57.04 -19.01 -15.58
C SER A 12 55.58 -18.89 -16.03
N ARG A 13 54.99 -19.94 -16.63
CA ARG A 13 53.55 -19.99 -16.97
C ARG A 13 52.62 -20.64 -15.94
N GLN A 14 53.11 -21.12 -14.78
CA GLN A 14 52.27 -21.86 -13.83
C GLN A 14 51.71 -21.06 -12.64
N LYS A 15 52.15 -19.82 -12.38
CA LYS A 15 51.69 -19.08 -11.18
C LYS A 15 50.52 -18.10 -11.41
N VAL A 16 50.19 -17.77 -12.65
CA VAL A 16 49.10 -16.83 -12.96
C VAL A 16 47.75 -17.54 -13.09
N ASP A 17 47.73 -18.79 -13.55
CA ASP A 17 46.50 -19.58 -13.68
C ASP A 17 46.01 -20.11 -12.31
N ILE A 18 46.91 -20.53 -11.42
CA ILE A 18 46.55 -21.07 -10.08
C ILE A 18 45.86 -20.02 -9.19
N ILE A 19 46.26 -18.74 -9.28
CA ILE A 19 45.65 -17.67 -8.47
C ILE A 19 44.25 -17.33 -9.00
N LYS A 20 44.05 -17.32 -10.33
CA LYS A 20 42.72 -17.16 -10.92
C LYS A 20 41.81 -18.37 -10.64
N ASP A 21 42.34 -19.58 -10.73
CA ASP A 21 41.58 -20.80 -10.46
C ASP A 21 41.18 -20.94 -8.99
N LEU A 22 42.04 -20.51 -8.05
CA LEU A 22 41.67 -20.41 -6.64
C LEU A 22 40.54 -19.40 -6.43
N ASP A 23 40.62 -18.22 -7.05
CA ASP A 23 39.61 -17.15 -6.90
C ASP A 23 38.26 -17.54 -7.53
N ILE A 24 38.30 -18.24 -8.67
CA ILE A 24 37.10 -18.82 -9.33
C ILE A 24 36.49 -19.92 -8.46
N SER A 25 37.30 -20.86 -7.94
CA SER A 25 36.82 -21.95 -7.08
C SER A 25 36.21 -21.42 -5.78
N LEU A 26 36.83 -20.40 -5.16
CA LEU A 26 36.28 -19.73 -3.98
C LEU A 26 34.92 -19.07 -4.30
N THR A 27 34.80 -18.44 -5.45
CA THR A 27 33.56 -17.79 -5.91
C THR A 27 32.45 -18.81 -6.18
N GLU A 28 32.75 -19.92 -6.85
CA GLU A 28 31.79 -21.01 -7.10
C GLU A 28 31.33 -21.68 -5.80
N ASN A 29 32.25 -21.93 -4.87
CA ASN A 29 31.93 -22.51 -3.57
C ASN A 29 31.03 -21.58 -2.73
N LEU A 30 31.30 -20.28 -2.74
CA LEU A 30 30.45 -19.29 -2.09
C LEU A 30 29.06 -19.25 -2.74
N HIS A 31 28.98 -19.24 -4.06
CA HIS A 31 27.72 -19.26 -4.80
C HIS A 31 26.87 -20.49 -4.44
N ASN A 32 27.50 -21.67 -4.39
CA ASN A 32 26.86 -22.91 -3.95
C ASN A 32 26.35 -22.84 -2.51
N ALA A 33 27.15 -22.28 -1.59
CA ALA A 33 26.74 -22.10 -0.20
C ALA A 33 25.53 -21.14 -0.10
N VAL A 34 25.59 -19.99 -0.77
CA VAL A 34 24.49 -19.02 -0.84
C VAL A 34 23.21 -19.67 -1.37
N ASN A 35 23.27 -20.42 -2.46
CA ASN A 35 22.10 -21.07 -3.04
C ASN A 35 21.49 -22.12 -2.11
N LYS A 36 22.31 -22.94 -1.43
CA LYS A 36 21.82 -23.92 -0.45
C LYS A 36 21.11 -23.25 0.72
N VAL A 37 21.68 -22.15 1.23
CA VAL A 37 21.07 -21.37 2.32
C VAL A 37 19.77 -20.71 1.84
N ARG A 38 19.76 -20.07 0.65
CA ARG A 38 18.55 -19.47 0.06
C ARG A 38 17.41 -20.47 -0.07
N THR A 39 17.69 -21.68 -0.58
CA THR A 39 16.71 -22.76 -0.70
C THR A 39 16.15 -23.15 0.67
N TYR A 40 17.02 -23.37 1.66
CA TYR A 40 16.59 -23.68 3.03
C TYR A 40 15.69 -22.60 3.63
N LEU A 41 16.06 -21.32 3.48
CA LEU A 41 15.26 -20.21 4.00
C LEU A 41 13.90 -20.08 3.29
N ARG A 42 13.86 -20.32 1.98
CA ARG A 42 12.60 -20.31 1.23
C ARG A 42 11.68 -21.44 1.66
N ASP A 43 12.22 -22.64 1.82
CA ASP A 43 11.42 -23.84 2.05
C ASP A 43 10.92 -23.90 3.51
N GLU A 44 11.74 -23.48 4.49
CA GLU A 44 11.42 -23.56 5.92
C GLU A 44 10.95 -22.23 6.55
N TYR A 45 11.33 -21.08 5.97
CA TYR A 45 11.09 -19.74 6.55
C TYR A 45 10.57 -18.71 5.55
N SER A 46 9.86 -19.14 4.49
CA SER A 46 9.36 -18.28 3.39
C SER A 46 8.81 -16.93 3.84
N GLN A 47 7.88 -16.92 4.80
CA GLN A 47 7.24 -15.69 5.27
C GLN A 47 8.24 -14.74 5.96
N ALA A 48 9.02 -15.24 6.90
CA ALA A 48 10.02 -14.44 7.61
C ALA A 48 11.12 -13.95 6.66
N PHE A 49 11.47 -14.75 5.66
CA PHE A 49 12.44 -14.39 4.63
C PHE A 49 11.91 -13.24 3.75
N ALA A 50 10.64 -13.30 3.33
CA ALA A 50 10.01 -12.19 2.60
C ALA A 50 9.93 -10.91 3.44
N GLN A 51 9.58 -11.00 4.73
CA GLN A 51 9.55 -9.85 5.64
C GLN A 51 10.93 -9.19 5.79
N SER A 52 12.00 -9.98 5.83
CA SER A 52 13.37 -9.49 6.02
C SER A 52 13.87 -8.54 4.92
N VAL A 53 13.17 -8.45 3.79
CA VAL A 53 13.50 -7.54 2.70
C VAL A 53 13.47 -6.09 3.20
N ILE A 54 12.42 -5.70 3.92
CA ILE A 54 12.24 -4.33 4.42
C ILE A 54 12.16 -4.21 5.94
N ASP A 55 11.94 -5.31 6.67
CA ASP A 55 11.92 -5.31 8.14
C ASP A 55 13.30 -5.65 8.72
N TYR A 56 13.91 -4.67 9.39
CA TYR A 56 15.18 -4.82 10.09
C TYR A 56 15.16 -5.92 11.16
N SER A 57 14.11 -6.00 11.98
CA SER A 57 13.98 -7.01 13.04
C SER A 57 13.85 -8.42 12.45
N ALA A 58 13.06 -8.58 11.39
CA ALA A 58 12.98 -9.84 10.66
C ALA A 58 14.35 -10.22 10.08
N ARG A 59 15.10 -9.26 9.55
CA ARG A 59 16.45 -9.47 9.02
C ARG A 59 17.45 -9.94 10.08
N GLU A 60 17.43 -9.36 11.28
CA GLU A 60 18.30 -9.82 12.39
C GLU A 60 17.96 -11.26 12.83
N LYS A 61 16.68 -11.63 12.85
CA LYS A 61 16.28 -13.03 13.08
C LYS A 61 16.81 -13.96 11.98
N MET A 62 16.70 -13.55 10.72
CA MET A 62 17.21 -14.33 9.58
C MET A 62 18.73 -14.51 9.64
N LYS A 63 19.49 -13.51 10.08
CA LYS A 63 20.93 -13.66 10.31
C LYS A 63 21.24 -14.78 11.29
N THR A 64 20.49 -14.84 12.39
CA THR A 64 20.63 -15.88 13.42
C THR A 64 20.35 -17.26 12.83
N ILE A 65 19.25 -17.40 12.08
CA ILE A 65 18.89 -18.66 11.39
C ILE A 65 19.98 -19.09 10.39
N ILE A 66 20.55 -18.16 9.62
CA ILE A 66 21.65 -18.45 8.70
C ILE A 66 22.88 -18.94 9.46
N THR A 67 23.25 -18.30 10.57
CA THR A 67 24.38 -18.70 11.41
C THR A 67 24.19 -20.12 11.93
N GLU A 68 23.02 -20.42 12.49
CA GLU A 68 22.68 -21.75 13.02
C GLU A 68 22.66 -22.83 11.93
N TYR A 69 22.26 -22.47 10.72
CA TYR A 69 22.28 -23.39 9.57
C TYR A 69 23.70 -23.65 9.05
N VAL A 70 24.53 -22.61 8.90
CA VAL A 70 25.86 -22.75 8.28
C VAL A 70 26.88 -23.36 9.23
N THR A 71 26.85 -23.01 10.52
CA THR A 71 27.86 -23.41 11.52
C THR A 71 28.14 -24.92 11.58
N PRO A 72 27.12 -25.81 11.69
CA PRO A 72 27.37 -27.25 11.82
C PRO A 72 27.72 -27.95 10.49
N ARG A 73 27.54 -27.29 9.33
CA ARG A 73 27.62 -27.90 8.00
C ARG A 73 28.99 -27.68 7.36
N LYS A 74 29.91 -28.64 7.54
CA LYS A 74 31.28 -28.58 6.99
C LYS A 74 31.31 -28.50 5.47
N GLU A 75 30.32 -29.09 4.80
CA GLU A 75 30.16 -29.04 3.34
C GLU A 75 29.80 -27.66 2.78
N LEU A 76 29.45 -26.70 3.65
CA LEU A 76 29.26 -25.29 3.30
C LEU A 76 30.50 -24.45 3.61
N GLN A 77 31.50 -25.02 4.29
CA GLN A 77 32.69 -24.31 4.73
C GLN A 77 33.75 -24.28 3.62
N ILE A 78 34.23 -23.08 3.33
CA ILE A 78 35.27 -22.86 2.33
C ILE A 78 36.63 -22.93 3.01
N GLN A 79 37.49 -23.84 2.54
CA GLN A 79 38.82 -24.01 3.11
C GLN A 79 39.65 -22.73 3.00
N GLY A 80 40.29 -22.32 4.10
CA GLY A 80 41.12 -21.10 4.15
C GLY A 80 40.34 -19.81 4.41
N VAL A 81 39.01 -19.86 4.50
CA VAL A 81 38.18 -18.70 4.87
C VAL A 81 37.68 -18.88 6.31
N PRO A 82 37.87 -17.90 7.22
CA PRO A 82 37.30 -17.96 8.57
C PRO A 82 35.78 -18.10 8.52
N LEU A 83 35.22 -19.00 9.34
CA LEU A 83 33.79 -19.30 9.36
C LEU A 83 32.93 -18.04 9.56
N ASP A 84 33.31 -17.17 10.50
CA ASP A 84 32.57 -15.93 10.78
C ASP A 84 32.55 -14.98 9.57
N SER A 85 33.68 -14.85 8.87
CA SER A 85 33.76 -14.07 7.63
C SER A 85 32.88 -14.65 6.54
N MET A 86 32.87 -15.97 6.39
CA MET A 86 32.02 -16.66 5.41
C MET A 86 30.53 -16.49 5.73
N ILE A 87 30.12 -16.68 6.99
CA ILE A 87 28.74 -16.47 7.44
C ILE A 87 28.31 -15.03 7.17
N LYS A 88 29.16 -14.05 7.49
CA LYS A 88 28.89 -12.64 7.22
C LYS A 88 28.70 -12.36 5.72
N THR A 89 29.54 -12.94 4.86
CA THR A 89 29.41 -12.81 3.41
C THR A 89 28.11 -13.44 2.91
N ILE A 90 27.75 -14.64 3.40
CA ILE A 90 26.48 -15.29 3.05
C ILE A 90 25.28 -14.45 3.50
N GLN A 91 25.31 -13.92 4.73
CA GLN A 91 24.27 -13.04 5.25
C GLN A 91 24.13 -11.78 4.40
N GLN A 92 25.23 -11.13 4.02
CA GLN A 92 25.23 -9.97 3.12
C GLN A 92 24.64 -10.33 1.75
N GLU A 93 25.10 -11.45 1.18
CA GLU A 93 24.68 -11.88 -0.14
C GLU A 93 23.25 -12.43 -0.17
N ILE A 94 22.61 -12.70 0.96
CA ILE A 94 21.20 -13.13 1.00
C ILE A 94 20.27 -12.00 1.43
N LEU A 95 20.65 -11.23 2.45
CA LEU A 95 19.72 -10.36 3.17
C LEU A 95 19.82 -8.87 2.81
N TYR A 96 20.80 -8.47 2.00
CA TYR A 96 21.07 -7.05 1.69
C TYR A 96 20.92 -6.72 0.21
N PHE A 97 20.30 -5.59 -0.11
CA PHE A 97 19.96 -5.20 -1.49
C PHE A 97 20.81 -4.03 -2.00
N GLY A 98 22.06 -3.95 -1.52
CA GLY A 98 23.04 -2.99 -2.02
C GLY A 98 22.65 -1.52 -1.72
N PRO A 99 22.76 -0.60 -2.69
CA PRO A 99 22.56 0.83 -2.49
C PRO A 99 21.20 1.21 -1.89
N ILE A 100 20.14 0.53 -2.32
CA ILE A 100 18.77 0.84 -1.88
C ILE A 100 18.45 0.39 -0.45
N GLN A 101 19.36 -0.34 0.21
CA GLN A 101 19.10 -0.88 1.54
C GLN A 101 18.72 0.20 2.56
N GLN A 102 19.39 1.36 2.51
CA GLN A 102 19.10 2.46 3.41
C GLN A 102 17.65 2.95 3.28
N ALA A 103 17.11 3.01 2.06
CA ALA A 103 15.73 3.42 1.81
C ALA A 103 14.71 2.34 2.20
N LEU A 104 15.06 1.06 2.02
CA LEU A 104 14.23 -0.05 2.49
C LEU A 104 14.07 -0.02 4.01
N ASP A 105 15.16 0.25 4.73
CA ASP A 105 15.20 0.25 6.20
C ASP A 105 14.60 1.52 6.83
N ASP A 106 14.54 2.62 6.08
CA ASP A 106 14.09 3.91 6.61
C ASP A 106 12.55 3.97 6.68
N PRO A 107 11.93 4.01 7.88
CA PRO A 107 10.47 4.01 8.01
C PRO A 107 9.79 5.27 7.44
N ALA A 108 10.53 6.37 7.22
CA ALA A 108 9.99 7.58 6.62
C ALA A 108 9.87 7.49 5.08
N VAL A 109 10.55 6.52 4.46
CA VAL A 109 10.43 6.26 3.01
C VAL A 109 9.22 5.37 2.75
N THR A 110 8.26 5.88 1.98
CA THR A 110 7.02 5.19 1.59
C THR A 110 7.13 4.53 0.22
N ASN A 111 7.79 5.17 -0.74
CA ASN A 111 8.02 4.64 -2.08
C ASN A 111 9.49 4.73 -2.48
N ILE A 112 9.94 3.81 -3.34
CA ILE A 112 11.26 3.82 -3.98
C ILE A 112 11.02 3.53 -5.47
N ASP A 113 11.37 4.47 -6.33
CA ASP A 113 11.24 4.34 -7.78
C ASP A 113 12.63 4.36 -8.42
N ILE A 114 12.93 3.35 -9.23
CA ILE A 114 14.20 3.17 -9.93
C ILE A 114 13.86 3.19 -11.42
N ASN A 115 14.13 4.32 -12.07
CA ASN A 115 13.87 4.51 -13.49
C ASN A 115 15.07 4.11 -14.35
N SER A 116 16.27 4.13 -13.77
CA SER A 116 17.51 3.65 -14.38
C SER A 116 18.53 3.32 -13.27
N PRO A 117 19.71 2.76 -13.56
CA PRO A 117 20.75 2.55 -12.55
C PRO A 117 21.19 3.86 -11.88
N ARG A 118 20.99 5.01 -12.52
CA ARG A 118 21.37 6.33 -11.99
C ARG A 118 20.18 7.13 -11.47
N ASP A 119 18.97 6.77 -11.88
CA ASP A 119 17.77 7.54 -11.57
C ASP A 119 16.93 6.83 -10.53
N VAL A 120 17.26 7.11 -9.27
CA VAL A 120 16.54 6.60 -8.11
C VAL A 120 15.84 7.76 -7.40
N PHE A 121 14.56 7.57 -7.11
CA PHE A 121 13.71 8.48 -6.37
C PHE A 121 13.16 7.77 -5.14
N VAL A 122 12.96 8.53 -4.06
CA VAL A 122 12.25 8.04 -2.88
C VAL A 122 11.14 9.01 -2.51
N GLU A 123 10.00 8.49 -2.04
CA GLU A 123 8.95 9.33 -1.47
C GLU A 123 9.13 9.41 0.05
N ARG A 124 9.21 10.63 0.59
CA ARG A 124 9.20 10.92 2.04
C ARG A 124 8.15 11.97 2.33
N ASP A 125 7.32 11.74 3.33
CA ASP A 125 6.21 12.63 3.70
C ASP A 125 5.28 12.99 2.51
N GLY A 126 5.18 12.09 1.52
CA GLY A 126 4.41 12.30 0.30
C GLY A 126 5.12 13.10 -0.80
N GLU A 127 6.37 13.52 -0.62
CA GLU A 127 7.15 14.26 -1.62
C GLU A 127 8.25 13.37 -2.22
N GLU A 128 8.42 13.44 -3.54
CA GLU A 128 9.47 12.73 -4.26
C GLU A 128 10.82 13.46 -4.11
N GLU A 129 11.87 12.70 -3.79
CA GLU A 129 13.23 13.16 -3.63
C GLU A 129 14.16 12.37 -4.56
N TYR A 130 14.93 13.07 -5.40
CA TYR A 130 15.96 12.45 -6.24
C TYR A 130 17.18 12.02 -5.40
N ARG A 131 17.55 10.74 -5.46
CA ARG A 131 18.56 10.10 -4.61
C ARG A 131 19.60 9.31 -5.40
N PRO A 132 20.50 10.01 -6.14
CA PRO A 132 21.54 9.36 -6.94
C PRO A 132 22.57 8.58 -6.11
N ASP A 133 22.68 8.88 -4.81
CA ASP A 133 23.50 8.14 -3.85
C ASP A 133 22.99 6.71 -3.60
N LEU A 134 21.71 6.44 -3.87
CA LEU A 134 21.12 5.10 -3.84
C LEU A 134 21.20 4.39 -5.22
N GLY A 135 21.94 4.96 -6.17
CA GLY A 135 22.09 4.42 -7.51
C GLY A 135 22.93 3.14 -7.59
N PHE A 136 22.70 2.40 -8.67
CA PHE A 136 23.39 1.18 -9.03
C PHE A 136 24.62 1.47 -9.91
N ARG A 137 25.49 0.47 -10.06
CA ARG A 137 26.73 0.61 -10.84
C ARG A 137 26.43 0.66 -12.34
N ASP A 138 25.57 -0.26 -12.75
CA ASP A 138 25.17 -0.57 -14.11
C ASP A 138 23.84 -1.35 -14.11
N GLU A 139 23.31 -1.61 -15.30
CA GLU A 139 22.07 -2.37 -15.51
C GLU A 139 22.14 -3.80 -14.98
N ASP A 140 23.30 -4.46 -15.08
CA ASP A 140 23.51 -5.81 -14.57
C ASP A 140 23.42 -5.85 -13.04
N HIS A 141 23.99 -4.86 -12.35
CA HIS A 141 23.90 -4.74 -10.91
C HIS A 141 22.45 -4.52 -10.46
N LEU A 142 21.71 -3.64 -11.13
CA LEU A 142 20.27 -3.44 -10.87
C LEU A 142 19.49 -4.75 -11.06
N TYR A 143 19.61 -5.37 -12.23
CA TYR A 143 18.94 -6.63 -12.55
C TYR A 143 19.20 -7.73 -11.51
N ASN A 144 20.45 -7.89 -11.07
CA ASN A 144 20.84 -8.90 -10.09
C ASN A 144 20.27 -8.61 -8.69
N VAL A 145 20.29 -7.36 -8.24
CA VAL A 145 19.72 -6.96 -6.94
C VAL A 145 18.21 -7.18 -6.92
N ILE A 146 17.52 -6.81 -7.99
CA ILE A 146 16.06 -6.95 -8.08
C ILE A 146 15.66 -8.43 -8.15
N ASN A 147 16.35 -9.24 -8.95
CA ASN A 147 16.10 -10.69 -8.94
C ASN A 147 16.37 -11.31 -7.57
N LYS A 148 17.44 -10.89 -6.88
CA LYS A 148 17.71 -11.31 -5.50
C LYS A 148 16.55 -10.94 -4.55
N MET A 149 15.98 -9.76 -4.69
CA MET A 149 14.80 -9.32 -3.92
C MET A 149 13.55 -10.17 -4.20
N LEU A 150 13.41 -10.70 -5.41
CA LEU A 150 12.27 -11.53 -5.83
C LEU A 150 12.40 -13.01 -5.43
N ILE A 151 13.60 -13.49 -5.05
CA ILE A 151 13.81 -14.89 -4.62
C ILE A 151 12.96 -15.30 -3.40
N PRO A 152 12.93 -14.54 -2.28
CA PRO A 152 12.06 -14.85 -1.14
C PRO A 152 10.58 -14.97 -1.51
N LEU A 153 10.23 -14.37 -2.65
CA LEU A 153 8.89 -14.20 -3.17
C LEU A 153 8.49 -15.29 -4.17
N GLY A 154 9.41 -16.20 -4.48
CA GLY A 154 9.22 -17.27 -5.46
C GLY A 154 9.09 -16.77 -6.90
N LYS A 155 9.59 -15.56 -7.19
CA LYS A 155 9.49 -14.93 -8.52
C LYS A 155 10.87 -14.64 -9.10
N THR A 156 10.93 -14.47 -10.42
CA THR A 156 12.16 -14.12 -11.13
C THR A 156 11.80 -13.34 -12.39
N LEU A 157 12.50 -12.24 -12.63
CA LEU A 157 12.29 -11.39 -13.79
C LEU A 157 13.08 -11.95 -14.97
N THR A 158 12.37 -12.42 -16.01
CA THR A 158 12.97 -13.14 -17.15
C THR A 158 12.41 -12.63 -18.47
N ALA A 159 13.01 -13.01 -19.61
CA ALA A 159 12.46 -12.66 -20.92
C ALA A 159 11.04 -13.25 -21.16
N ASN A 160 10.73 -14.39 -20.54
CA ASN A 160 9.39 -15.01 -20.65
C ASN A 160 8.36 -14.36 -19.71
N GLU A 161 8.82 -13.81 -18.59
CA GLU A 161 8.01 -13.05 -17.63
C GLU A 161 8.70 -11.70 -17.35
N PRO A 162 8.63 -10.75 -18.31
CA PRO A 162 9.40 -9.51 -18.27
C PRO A 162 8.77 -8.42 -17.39
N HIS A 163 7.70 -8.75 -16.70
CA HIS A 163 6.99 -7.86 -15.79
C HIS A 163 6.54 -8.65 -14.56
N ILE A 164 6.82 -8.11 -13.38
CA ILE A 164 6.31 -8.61 -12.12
C ILE A 164 5.58 -7.48 -11.44
N ASP A 165 4.33 -7.72 -11.03
CA ASP A 165 3.59 -6.83 -10.13
C ASP A 165 3.02 -7.69 -9.01
N SER A 166 3.49 -7.49 -7.79
CA SER A 166 3.12 -8.37 -6.67
C SER A 166 3.29 -7.72 -5.31
N LEU A 167 2.37 -8.09 -4.43
CA LEU A 167 2.39 -7.76 -3.02
C LEU A 167 3.10 -8.87 -2.24
N PHE A 168 4.03 -8.47 -1.37
CA PHE A 168 4.80 -9.36 -0.52
C PHE A 168 4.90 -8.79 0.89
N GLU A 169 4.22 -9.46 1.80
CA GLU A 169 4.18 -9.09 3.21
C GLU A 169 3.82 -7.61 3.46
N ASN A 170 4.80 -6.76 3.67
CA ASN A 170 4.65 -5.34 3.99
C ASN A 170 5.12 -4.41 2.86
N PHE A 171 5.36 -4.91 1.65
CA PHE A 171 5.61 -4.05 0.48
C PHE A 171 5.03 -4.64 -0.81
N ARG A 172 4.81 -3.79 -1.81
CA ARG A 172 4.50 -4.17 -3.19
C ARG A 172 5.70 -3.83 -4.05
N ILE A 173 6.03 -4.69 -4.99
CA ILE A 173 7.05 -4.44 -6.01
C ILE A 173 6.44 -4.60 -7.39
N CYS A 174 6.64 -3.59 -8.22
CA CYS A 174 6.44 -3.65 -9.66
C CYS A 174 7.82 -3.56 -10.32
N ALA A 175 8.19 -4.50 -11.18
CA ALA A 175 9.46 -4.50 -11.89
C ALA A 175 9.25 -4.88 -13.35
N VAL A 176 9.89 -4.14 -14.26
CA VAL A 176 9.77 -4.35 -15.71
C VAL A 176 11.17 -4.44 -16.32
N LEU A 177 11.44 -5.56 -16.98
CA LEU A 177 12.75 -5.90 -17.51
C LEU A 177 13.13 -5.01 -18.70
N HIS A 178 14.41 -4.64 -18.77
CA HIS A 178 15.00 -3.95 -19.92
C HIS A 178 14.95 -4.78 -21.21
N ALA A 179 14.68 -4.12 -22.34
CA ALA A 179 14.56 -4.73 -23.66
C ALA A 179 15.83 -5.49 -24.10
N GLU A 180 17.04 -5.02 -23.76
CA GLU A 180 18.28 -5.73 -24.12
C GLU A 180 18.42 -7.08 -23.38
N LYS A 181 17.69 -7.27 -22.28
CA LYS A 181 17.59 -8.54 -21.54
C LYS A 181 16.36 -9.37 -21.95
N GLY A 182 15.69 -9.01 -23.06
CA GLY A 182 14.47 -9.65 -23.53
C GLY A 182 13.19 -9.12 -22.85
N GLY A 183 13.28 -7.95 -22.22
CA GLY A 183 12.16 -7.30 -21.54
C GLY A 183 11.34 -6.36 -22.45
N ILE A 184 10.58 -5.48 -21.81
CA ILE A 184 9.66 -4.54 -22.48
C ILE A 184 9.92 -3.07 -22.11
N ALA A 185 10.79 -2.80 -21.13
CA ALA A 185 11.22 -1.44 -20.81
C ALA A 185 12.32 -1.00 -21.78
N THR A 186 12.17 0.17 -22.39
CA THR A 186 13.02 0.60 -23.51
C THR A 186 14.41 1.03 -23.10
N GLU A 187 14.55 1.69 -21.94
CA GLU A 187 15.81 2.35 -21.56
C GLU A 187 16.59 1.57 -20.50
N SER A 188 15.91 1.01 -19.49
CA SER A 188 16.51 0.27 -18.39
C SER A 188 15.45 -0.59 -17.70
N THR A 189 15.85 -1.53 -16.83
CA THR A 189 14.92 -2.21 -15.93
C THR A 189 14.34 -1.18 -14.97
N VAL A 190 13.02 -1.02 -14.97
CA VAL A 190 12.33 -0.07 -14.09
C VAL A 190 11.67 -0.78 -12.92
N VAL A 191 11.70 -0.17 -11.74
CA VAL A 191 11.17 -0.76 -10.51
C VAL A 191 10.46 0.29 -9.67
N SER A 192 9.24 -0.02 -9.20
CA SER A 192 8.55 0.72 -8.14
C SER A 192 8.34 -0.20 -6.93
N ILE A 193 8.84 0.22 -5.77
CA ILE A 193 8.62 -0.44 -4.48
C ILE A 193 7.77 0.47 -3.62
N ARG A 194 6.61 -0.01 -3.18
CA ARG A 194 5.74 0.69 -2.23
C ARG A 194 5.71 -0.05 -0.90
N LYS A 195 6.13 0.61 0.17
CA LYS A 195 6.17 0.07 1.53
C LYS A 195 4.84 0.37 2.24
N PHE A 196 4.31 -0.64 2.92
CA PHE A 196 3.11 -0.52 3.75
C PHE A 196 3.52 -0.41 5.20
N SER A 197 3.24 0.75 5.81
CA SER A 197 3.49 0.95 7.23
C SER A 197 2.55 0.09 8.09
N GLU A 198 3.11 -0.55 9.11
CA GLU A 198 2.34 -1.18 10.19
C GLU A 198 1.66 -0.16 11.09
N ASP A 199 2.11 1.10 11.05
CA ASP A 199 1.48 2.16 11.78
C ASP A 199 0.18 2.56 11.07
N THR A 200 -0.82 2.88 11.89
CA THR A 200 -2.10 3.42 11.45
C THR A 200 -2.15 4.86 11.89
N VAL A 201 -2.61 5.74 11.01
CA VAL A 201 -2.92 7.10 11.44
C VAL A 201 -4.20 7.04 12.26
N SER A 202 -4.06 7.24 13.58
CA SER A 202 -5.17 7.36 14.52
C SER A 202 -5.98 8.63 14.26
N PRO A 203 -7.25 8.69 14.72
CA PRO A 203 -8.03 9.92 14.70
C PRO A 203 -7.30 11.13 15.29
N GLU A 204 -6.61 10.93 16.42
CA GLU A 204 -5.84 11.97 17.10
C GLU A 204 -4.65 12.43 16.26
N GLN A 205 -4.02 11.52 15.51
CA GLN A 205 -2.97 11.89 14.55
C GLN A 205 -3.52 12.59 13.31
N LEU A 206 -4.72 12.25 12.83
CA LEU A 206 -5.36 13.02 11.74
C LEU A 206 -5.59 14.47 12.16
N VAL A 207 -5.99 14.71 13.41
CA VAL A 207 -6.08 16.05 13.99
C VAL A 207 -4.70 16.68 14.10
N GLY A 208 -3.71 15.95 14.64
CA GLY A 208 -2.34 16.43 14.82
C GLY A 208 -1.63 16.81 13.50
N TYR A 209 -1.93 16.12 12.41
CA TYR A 209 -1.43 16.43 11.06
C TYR A 209 -2.22 17.55 10.36
N GLY A 210 -3.33 18.01 10.93
CA GLY A 210 -4.22 18.97 10.30
C GLY A 210 -5.00 18.39 9.11
N THR A 211 -5.15 17.08 9.04
CA THR A 211 -6.00 16.44 8.02
C THR A 211 -7.48 16.72 8.27
N ILE A 212 -7.87 16.75 9.55
CA ILE A 212 -9.19 17.15 10.04
C ILE A 212 -9.04 18.09 11.24
N SER A 213 -10.02 18.95 11.50
CA SER A 213 -10.10 19.68 12.76
C SER A 213 -10.59 18.76 13.89
N LYS A 214 -10.45 19.22 15.13
CA LYS A 214 -11.04 18.53 16.29
C LYS A 214 -12.57 18.40 16.18
N GLU A 215 -13.24 19.44 15.68
CA GLU A 215 -14.69 19.44 15.47
C GLU A 215 -15.10 18.38 14.45
N VAL A 216 -14.33 18.21 13.36
CA VAL A 216 -14.57 17.14 12.36
C VAL A 216 -14.29 15.76 12.95
N ASP A 217 -13.28 15.60 13.82
CA ASP A 217 -13.06 14.35 14.57
C ASP A 217 -14.24 14.00 15.47
N GLU A 218 -14.76 14.97 16.23
CA GLU A 218 -15.95 14.80 17.07
C GLU A 218 -17.18 14.43 16.22
N PHE A 219 -17.37 15.09 15.07
CA PHE A 219 -18.41 14.72 14.11
C PHE A 219 -18.23 13.29 13.59
N PHE A 220 -17.00 12.89 13.26
CA PHE A 220 -16.73 11.54 12.78
C PHE A 220 -17.01 10.47 13.83
N ARG A 221 -16.67 10.72 15.11
CA ARG A 221 -17.00 9.81 16.23
C ARG A 221 -18.49 9.55 16.36
N ASP A 222 -19.30 10.58 16.13
CA ASP A 222 -20.75 10.51 16.32
C ASP A 222 -21.48 9.91 15.11
N VAL A 223 -20.99 10.18 13.88
CA VAL A 223 -21.75 9.92 12.65
C VAL A 223 -21.21 8.72 11.87
N ILE A 224 -19.89 8.60 11.68
CA ILE A 224 -19.28 7.56 10.83
C ILE A 224 -19.65 6.13 11.26
N PRO A 225 -19.74 5.77 12.57
CA PRO A 225 -20.12 4.43 12.99
C PRO A 225 -21.48 3.96 12.47
N SER A 226 -22.40 4.86 12.09
CA SER A 226 -23.75 4.49 11.66
C SER A 226 -24.08 4.93 10.23
N SER A 227 -23.09 5.40 9.48
CA SER A 227 -23.25 5.92 8.11
C SER A 227 -22.62 5.04 7.04
N ASN A 228 -23.09 5.20 5.82
CA ASN A 228 -22.48 4.78 4.57
C ASN A 228 -21.67 5.95 4.01
N VAL A 229 -20.39 5.72 3.74
CA VAL A 229 -19.45 6.82 3.47
C VAL A 229 -18.58 6.53 2.25
N ILE A 230 -18.50 7.52 1.37
CA ILE A 230 -17.59 7.53 0.23
C ILE A 230 -16.47 8.53 0.52
N ILE A 231 -15.22 8.07 0.52
CA ILE A 231 -14.05 8.95 0.57
C ILE A 231 -13.56 9.17 -0.85
N ALA A 232 -13.60 10.41 -1.32
CA ALA A 232 -13.25 10.83 -2.66
C ALA A 232 -11.99 11.69 -2.70
N GLY A 233 -11.31 11.73 -3.85
CA GLY A 233 -10.06 12.46 -4.02
C GLY A 233 -9.16 11.89 -5.12
N ALA A 234 -8.18 12.68 -5.54
CA ALA A 234 -7.17 12.27 -6.52
C ALA A 234 -6.26 11.15 -6.00
N THR A 235 -5.37 10.64 -6.85
CA THR A 235 -4.27 9.75 -6.43
C THR A 235 -3.36 10.48 -5.42
N ASN A 236 -2.81 9.75 -4.44
CA ASN A 236 -1.94 10.27 -3.38
C ASN A 236 -2.59 11.34 -2.44
N SER A 237 -3.91 11.54 -2.50
CA SER A 237 -4.63 12.44 -1.57
C SER A 237 -4.71 11.89 -0.14
N GLY A 238 -4.52 10.59 0.06
CA GLY A 238 -4.58 9.92 1.38
C GLY A 238 -5.91 9.25 1.71
N LYS A 239 -6.79 9.02 0.73
CA LYS A 239 -8.10 8.37 0.94
C LYS A 239 -8.02 7.05 1.71
N THR A 240 -7.12 6.16 1.28
CA THR A 240 -6.95 4.84 1.92
C THR A 240 -6.46 4.98 3.35
N THR A 241 -5.59 5.96 3.64
CA THR A 241 -5.13 6.26 5.01
C THR A 241 -6.30 6.66 5.89
N THR A 242 -7.18 7.54 5.41
CA THR A 242 -8.40 7.95 6.12
C THR A 242 -9.39 6.79 6.25
N LEU A 243 -9.59 6.00 5.20
CA LEU A 243 -10.44 4.81 5.23
C LEU A 243 -9.98 3.80 6.29
N VAL A 244 -8.66 3.58 6.38
CA VAL A 244 -8.03 2.69 7.37
C VAL A 244 -8.14 3.24 8.79
N SER A 245 -8.40 4.53 8.99
CA SER A 245 -8.64 5.10 10.32
C SER A 245 -10.08 4.90 10.80
N PHE A 246 -11.05 4.78 9.89
CA PHE A 246 -12.48 4.74 10.25
C PHE A 246 -12.84 3.63 11.24
N PRO A 247 -12.28 2.41 11.13
CA PRO A 247 -12.61 1.37 12.08
C PRO A 247 -12.19 1.66 13.52
N LEU A 248 -11.30 2.64 13.76
CA LEU A 248 -10.95 3.12 15.10
C LEU A 248 -12.06 3.94 15.76
N TYR A 249 -13.08 4.38 15.01
CA TYR A 249 -14.32 4.95 15.56
C TYR A 249 -15.34 3.88 15.97
N PHE A 250 -15.11 2.60 15.66
CA PHE A 250 -16.05 1.53 15.94
C PHE A 250 -15.66 0.78 17.22
N PRO A 251 -16.63 0.12 17.89
CA PRO A 251 -16.30 -0.83 18.95
C PRO A 251 -15.34 -1.93 18.47
N GLU A 252 -14.35 -2.31 19.28
CA GLU A 252 -13.30 -3.28 18.89
C GLU A 252 -13.84 -4.67 18.51
N ASN A 253 -15.03 -5.03 19.00
CA ASN A 253 -15.71 -6.30 18.71
C ASN A 253 -16.52 -6.28 17.39
N THR A 254 -16.58 -5.15 16.70
CA THR A 254 -17.28 -4.97 15.42
C THR A 254 -16.74 -5.96 14.39
N ARG A 255 -17.65 -6.64 13.68
CA ARG A 255 -17.28 -7.54 12.59
C ARG A 255 -16.98 -6.76 11.31
N LEU A 256 -15.69 -6.66 10.98
CA LEU A 256 -15.20 -5.91 9.83
C LEU A 256 -14.88 -6.87 8.68
N ILE A 257 -15.40 -6.61 7.49
CA ILE A 257 -14.95 -7.28 6.27
C ILE A 257 -14.27 -6.25 5.38
N THR A 258 -13.03 -6.52 4.99
CA THR A 258 -12.27 -5.65 4.09
C THR A 258 -12.17 -6.31 2.72
N ILE A 259 -12.33 -5.55 1.65
CA ILE A 259 -12.34 -6.05 0.27
C ILE A 259 -11.43 -5.16 -0.58
N GLU A 260 -10.37 -5.73 -1.14
CA GLU A 260 -9.36 -4.97 -1.89
C GLU A 260 -8.86 -5.75 -3.12
N ASP A 261 -8.46 -5.03 -4.17
CA ASP A 261 -7.77 -5.64 -5.32
C ASP A 261 -6.38 -6.14 -4.91
N SER A 262 -5.64 -5.29 -4.20
CA SER A 262 -4.36 -5.60 -3.57
C SER A 262 -4.48 -5.23 -2.10
N PRO A 263 -4.12 -6.10 -1.16
CA PRO A 263 -4.31 -5.82 0.25
C PRO A 263 -3.34 -4.74 0.73
N GLU A 264 -3.81 -3.49 0.71
CA GLU A 264 -3.08 -2.31 1.19
C GLU A 264 -3.48 -1.96 2.62
N MET A 265 -4.75 -2.17 2.99
CA MET A 265 -5.28 -1.82 4.30
C MET A 265 -4.69 -2.71 5.39
N MET A 266 -4.61 -4.03 5.16
CA MET A 266 -3.96 -5.01 6.03
C MET A 266 -4.23 -4.82 7.53
N LEU A 267 -5.48 -4.50 7.90
CA LEU A 267 -5.83 -4.03 9.25
C LEU A 267 -5.29 -4.96 10.35
N ARG A 268 -5.36 -6.30 10.18
CA ARG A 268 -4.85 -7.27 11.18
C ARG A 268 -3.35 -7.17 11.49
N ARG A 269 -2.55 -6.63 10.57
CA ARG A 269 -1.09 -6.45 10.73
C ARG A 269 -0.74 -5.11 11.37
N LYS A 270 -1.69 -4.19 11.42
CA LYS A 270 -1.48 -2.85 11.94
C LYS A 270 -1.57 -2.85 13.46
N LYS A 271 -0.63 -2.15 14.11
CA LYS A 271 -0.52 -2.14 15.59
C LYS A 271 -1.78 -1.65 16.27
N ALA A 272 -2.45 -0.64 15.71
CA ALA A 272 -3.70 -0.09 16.21
C ALA A 272 -4.86 -1.11 16.27
N TYR A 273 -4.75 -2.20 15.53
CA TYR A 273 -5.77 -3.24 15.42
C TYR A 273 -5.41 -4.54 16.14
N CYS A 274 -4.36 -4.54 16.98
CA CYS A 274 -3.92 -5.75 17.68
C CYS A 274 -5.00 -6.37 18.59
N HIS A 275 -5.95 -5.57 19.09
CA HIS A 275 -7.08 -6.02 19.90
C HIS A 275 -8.34 -6.37 19.09
N TYR A 276 -8.39 -6.00 17.80
CA TYR A 276 -9.54 -6.24 16.93
C TYR A 276 -9.51 -7.68 16.41
N ARG A 277 -10.29 -8.56 17.06
CA ARG A 277 -10.29 -10.00 16.74
C ARG A 277 -11.15 -10.36 15.52
N ASN A 278 -12.12 -9.52 15.16
CA ASN A 278 -13.18 -9.84 14.20
C ASN A 278 -13.01 -9.14 12.84
N ILE A 279 -11.79 -9.17 12.30
CA ILE A 279 -11.46 -8.62 10.98
C ILE A 279 -11.29 -9.75 9.99
N VAL A 280 -12.04 -9.70 8.88
CA VAL A 280 -11.96 -10.67 7.79
C VAL A 280 -11.51 -9.98 6.50
N PRO A 281 -10.22 -10.11 6.12
CA PRO A 281 -9.73 -9.55 4.86
C PRO A 281 -10.04 -10.46 3.67
N LEU A 282 -10.55 -9.87 2.60
CA LEU A 282 -10.81 -10.51 1.31
C LEU A 282 -10.02 -9.78 0.22
N GLN A 283 -9.34 -10.55 -0.63
CA GLN A 283 -8.60 -10.05 -1.78
C GLN A 283 -9.20 -10.62 -3.06
N THR A 284 -9.19 -9.83 -4.14
CA THR A 284 -9.58 -10.32 -5.45
C THR A 284 -8.72 -11.49 -5.95
N LYS A 285 -9.34 -12.35 -6.75
CA LYS A 285 -8.68 -13.49 -7.37
C LYS A 285 -8.93 -13.45 -8.87
N HIS A 286 -7.86 -13.21 -9.62
CA HIS A 286 -7.89 -13.31 -11.07
C HIS A 286 -8.00 -14.78 -11.51
N HIS A 287 -8.80 -15.01 -12.55
CA HIS A 287 -8.94 -16.29 -13.22
C HIS A 287 -9.51 -16.06 -14.62
N GLU A 288 -9.08 -16.86 -15.59
CA GLU A 288 -9.57 -16.80 -16.99
C GLU A 288 -11.07 -17.13 -17.06
N ASN A 289 -11.47 -18.28 -16.50
CA ASN A 289 -12.89 -18.62 -16.31
C ASN A 289 -13.58 -17.59 -15.36
N PRO A 290 -14.60 -16.83 -15.83
CA PRO A 290 -15.33 -15.85 -15.03
C PRO A 290 -16.01 -16.43 -13.78
N GLU A 291 -16.47 -17.68 -13.81
CA GLU A 291 -17.10 -18.33 -12.65
C GLU A 291 -16.11 -18.56 -11.49
N LYS A 292 -14.82 -18.66 -11.81
CA LYS A 292 -13.73 -18.86 -10.85
C LYS A 292 -13.01 -17.56 -10.51
N ARG A 293 -13.33 -16.46 -11.20
CA ARG A 293 -12.87 -15.10 -10.86
C ARG A 293 -13.61 -14.60 -9.63
N TYR A 294 -12.92 -13.87 -8.77
CA TYR A 294 -13.49 -13.15 -7.63
C TYR A 294 -13.03 -11.70 -7.70
N ASP A 295 -13.85 -10.84 -8.30
CA ASP A 295 -13.67 -9.39 -8.30
C ASP A 295 -14.30 -8.76 -7.05
N ILE A 296 -14.14 -7.44 -6.88
CA ILE A 296 -14.70 -6.69 -5.74
C ILE A 296 -16.21 -6.90 -5.62
N ALA A 297 -16.94 -6.91 -6.75
CA ALA A 297 -18.36 -7.15 -6.76
C ALA A 297 -18.70 -8.53 -6.18
N LYS A 298 -18.12 -9.61 -6.71
CA LYS A 298 -18.40 -10.96 -6.23
C LYS A 298 -17.96 -11.14 -4.78
N LEU A 299 -16.84 -10.57 -4.35
CA LEU A 299 -16.42 -10.59 -2.95
C LEU A 299 -17.38 -9.84 -2.04
N THR A 300 -17.91 -8.70 -2.49
CA THR A 300 -18.93 -7.95 -1.75
C THR A 300 -20.18 -8.80 -1.58
N LYS A 301 -20.64 -9.47 -2.65
CA LYS A 301 -21.77 -10.42 -2.58
C LYS A 301 -21.52 -11.61 -1.65
N VAL A 302 -20.29 -12.14 -1.62
CA VAL A 302 -19.88 -13.20 -0.69
C VAL A 302 -19.90 -12.66 0.75
N SER A 303 -19.41 -11.45 0.97
CA SER A 303 -19.33 -10.81 2.28
C SER A 303 -20.68 -10.70 2.96
N LEU A 304 -21.77 -10.46 2.22
CA LEU A 304 -23.14 -10.40 2.76
C LEU A 304 -23.56 -11.69 3.47
N ARG A 305 -23.04 -12.85 3.05
CA ARG A 305 -23.30 -14.14 3.71
C ARG A 305 -22.42 -14.41 4.92
N MET A 306 -21.43 -13.56 5.16
CA MET A 306 -20.48 -13.68 6.28
C MET A 306 -20.94 -12.88 7.51
N ARG A 307 -22.18 -12.36 7.48
CA ARG A 307 -22.80 -11.53 8.53
C ARG A 307 -21.89 -10.34 8.91
N PRO A 308 -21.52 -9.45 7.96
CA PRO A 308 -20.72 -8.29 8.27
C PRO A 308 -21.52 -7.33 9.17
N TRP A 309 -20.82 -6.61 10.04
CA TRP A 309 -21.39 -5.39 10.63
C TRP A 309 -20.99 -4.19 9.79
N LYS A 310 -19.73 -4.15 9.33
CA LYS A 310 -19.18 -3.10 8.48
C LYS A 310 -18.43 -3.72 7.31
N ILE A 311 -18.64 -3.18 6.12
CA ILE A 311 -17.92 -3.58 4.91
C ILE A 311 -17.04 -2.40 4.49
N ILE A 312 -15.75 -2.68 4.26
CA ILE A 312 -14.77 -1.69 3.86
C ILE A 312 -14.22 -2.10 2.51
N VAL A 313 -14.47 -1.28 1.48
CA VAL A 313 -14.01 -1.54 0.12
C VAL A 313 -12.87 -0.59 -0.20
N GLY A 314 -11.69 -1.13 -0.48
CA GLY A 314 -10.47 -0.34 -0.68
C GLY A 314 -10.65 0.74 -1.75
N GLU A 315 -11.19 0.38 -2.91
CA GLU A 315 -11.50 1.32 -3.99
C GLU A 315 -12.57 0.76 -4.93
N VAL A 316 -13.55 1.57 -5.32
CA VAL A 316 -14.54 1.23 -6.35
C VAL A 316 -14.11 1.83 -7.68
N ARG A 317 -13.76 0.97 -8.65
CA ARG A 317 -13.24 1.39 -9.97
C ARG A 317 -14.18 1.11 -11.13
N ASP A 318 -15.06 0.12 -10.98
CA ASP A 318 -15.95 -0.35 -12.03
C ASP A 318 -17.42 -0.39 -11.57
N GLY A 319 -18.30 -0.54 -12.55
CA GLY A 319 -19.73 -0.51 -12.31
C GLY A 319 -20.30 -1.71 -11.56
N ASN A 320 -19.69 -2.89 -11.66
CA ASN A 320 -20.14 -4.06 -10.90
C ASN A 320 -19.84 -3.88 -9.41
N ALA A 321 -18.64 -3.36 -9.10
CA ALA A 321 -18.27 -3.02 -7.73
C ALA A 321 -19.20 -1.94 -7.15
N ALA A 322 -19.49 -0.88 -7.91
CA ALA A 322 -20.41 0.17 -7.51
C ALA A 322 -21.83 -0.35 -7.23
N ARG A 323 -22.42 -1.11 -8.15
CA ARG A 323 -23.75 -1.73 -7.98
C ARG A 323 -23.82 -2.63 -6.76
N GLN A 324 -22.80 -3.46 -6.56
CA GLN A 324 -22.83 -4.42 -5.46
C GLN A 324 -22.56 -3.77 -4.10
N ALA A 325 -21.77 -2.69 -4.05
CA ALA A 325 -21.61 -1.87 -2.85
C ALA A 325 -22.92 -1.15 -2.51
N HIS A 326 -23.61 -0.60 -3.50
CA HIS A 326 -24.95 -0.02 -3.32
C HIS A 326 -25.96 -1.05 -2.78
N GLU A 327 -26.01 -2.25 -3.36
CA GLU A 327 -26.88 -3.34 -2.88
C GLU A 327 -26.55 -3.74 -1.42
N ALA A 328 -25.27 -3.72 -1.05
CA ALA A 328 -24.87 -3.96 0.34
C ALA A 328 -25.42 -2.88 1.29
N MET A 329 -25.34 -1.61 0.89
CA MET A 329 -25.89 -0.48 1.64
C MET A 329 -27.42 -0.57 1.76
N ASN A 330 -28.09 -0.88 0.65
CA ASN A 330 -29.55 -0.99 0.57
C ASN A 330 -30.10 -2.13 1.44
N THR A 331 -29.32 -3.20 1.63
CA THR A 331 -29.66 -4.32 2.52
C THR A 331 -29.29 -4.07 3.99
N GLY A 332 -28.94 -2.83 4.36
CA GLY A 332 -28.72 -2.40 5.74
C GLY A 332 -27.30 -2.60 6.28
N HIS A 333 -26.31 -2.88 5.42
CA HIS A 333 -24.92 -2.98 5.84
C HIS A 333 -24.23 -1.63 5.71
N ASN A 334 -23.53 -1.18 6.76
CA ASN A 334 -22.73 0.04 6.63
C ASN A 334 -21.49 -0.23 5.78
N CYS A 335 -21.35 0.54 4.70
CA CYS A 335 -20.27 0.42 3.74
C CYS A 335 -19.41 1.70 3.73
N TYR A 336 -18.10 1.50 3.72
CA TYR A 336 -17.09 2.55 3.63
C TYR A 336 -16.21 2.24 2.44
N LEU A 337 -16.07 3.19 1.50
CA LEU A 337 -15.33 2.94 0.28
C LEU A 337 -14.56 4.15 -0.19
N THR A 338 -13.50 3.94 -0.98
CA THR A 338 -12.86 5.05 -1.71
C THR A 338 -13.27 5.10 -3.18
N LEU A 339 -13.29 6.31 -3.73
CA LEU A 339 -13.59 6.58 -5.13
C LEU A 339 -12.66 7.68 -5.65
N HIS A 340 -12.15 7.55 -6.88
CA HIS A 340 -11.44 8.65 -7.52
C HIS A 340 -12.41 9.65 -8.13
N ALA A 341 -12.36 10.90 -7.68
CA ALA A 341 -13.12 12.00 -8.23
C ALA A 341 -12.35 13.32 -8.04
N SER A 342 -12.77 14.38 -8.75
CA SER A 342 -12.15 15.71 -8.68
C SER A 342 -12.87 16.69 -7.75
N SER A 343 -14.01 16.30 -7.19
CA SER A 343 -14.74 17.03 -6.14
C SER A 343 -15.70 16.08 -5.42
N ALA A 344 -16.27 16.51 -4.29
CA ALA A 344 -17.29 15.75 -3.58
C ALA A 344 -18.55 15.54 -4.44
N GLN A 345 -19.04 16.60 -5.10
CA GLN A 345 -20.18 16.50 -6.03
C GLN A 345 -19.88 15.60 -7.23
N ASN A 346 -18.67 15.68 -7.81
CA ASN A 346 -18.29 14.79 -8.90
C ASN A 346 -18.22 13.33 -8.45
N ALA A 347 -17.93 13.05 -7.17
CA ALA A 347 -17.99 11.71 -6.63
C ALA A 347 -19.45 11.19 -6.60
N ALA A 348 -20.41 12.03 -6.20
CA ALA A 348 -21.84 11.71 -6.23
C ALA A 348 -22.33 11.42 -7.67
N THR A 349 -21.92 12.22 -8.66
CA THR A 349 -22.24 11.94 -10.06
C THR A 349 -21.54 10.67 -10.56
N ARG A 350 -20.27 10.48 -10.19
CA ARG A 350 -19.46 9.35 -10.67
C ARG A 350 -19.97 8.01 -10.15
N ILE A 351 -20.44 7.93 -8.90
CA ILE A 351 -20.98 6.67 -8.39
C ILE A 351 -22.26 6.26 -9.15
N VAL A 352 -23.10 7.22 -9.54
CA VAL A 352 -24.25 6.97 -10.44
C VAL A 352 -23.77 6.52 -11.81
N GLN A 353 -22.76 7.17 -12.40
CA GLN A 353 -22.21 6.77 -13.71
C GLN A 353 -21.62 5.35 -13.71
N LEU A 354 -21.02 4.93 -12.60
CA LEU A 354 -20.50 3.57 -12.45
C LEU A 354 -21.64 2.57 -12.24
N ALA A 355 -22.55 2.86 -11.32
CA ALA A 355 -23.66 1.95 -10.99
C ALA A 355 -24.73 1.89 -12.09
N GLY A 356 -24.87 2.96 -12.87
CA GLY A 356 -25.82 3.14 -13.96
C GLY A 356 -25.51 2.27 -15.16
N ASP A 357 -26.56 1.82 -15.83
CA ASP A 357 -26.51 1.10 -17.11
C ASP A 357 -26.96 1.97 -18.29
N GLY A 358 -27.28 3.24 -18.05
CA GLY A 358 -27.76 4.20 -19.03
C GLY A 358 -29.27 4.17 -19.25
N TYR A 359 -29.99 3.21 -18.66
CA TYR A 359 -31.45 3.08 -18.80
C TYR A 359 -32.19 3.46 -17.52
N ASN A 360 -31.66 3.11 -16.35
CA ASN A 360 -32.30 3.32 -15.05
C ASN A 360 -31.54 4.28 -14.13
N ASP A 361 -30.72 5.16 -14.70
CA ASP A 361 -29.79 6.00 -13.93
C ASP A 361 -30.51 6.92 -12.93
N GLU A 362 -31.73 7.38 -13.22
CA GLU A 362 -32.52 8.20 -12.28
C GLU A 362 -32.99 7.40 -11.07
N ALA A 363 -33.43 6.15 -11.27
CA ALA A 363 -33.82 5.27 -10.18
C ALA A 363 -32.60 4.90 -9.31
N ILE A 364 -31.47 4.62 -9.95
CA ILE A 364 -30.20 4.34 -9.27
C ILE A 364 -29.72 5.57 -8.48
N ALA A 365 -29.85 6.77 -9.05
CA ALA A 365 -29.51 8.01 -8.36
C ALA A 365 -30.36 8.22 -7.11
N ALA A 366 -31.69 8.04 -7.22
CA ALA A 366 -32.59 8.12 -6.06
C ALA A 366 -32.22 7.10 -4.97
N GLN A 367 -31.98 5.84 -5.34
CA GLN A 367 -31.57 4.80 -4.40
C GLN A 367 -30.19 5.08 -3.78
N LEU A 368 -29.25 5.67 -4.53
CA LEU A 368 -27.95 6.07 -4.01
C LEU A 368 -28.07 7.23 -3.01
N ALA A 369 -28.96 8.19 -3.24
CA ALA A 369 -29.22 9.25 -2.26
C ALA A 369 -29.81 8.70 -0.95
N ASP A 370 -30.67 7.68 -1.02
CA ASP A 370 -31.23 7.03 0.18
C ASP A 370 -30.18 6.20 0.94
N THR A 371 -29.15 5.71 0.25
CA THR A 371 -28.19 4.76 0.81
C THR A 371 -26.86 5.38 1.19
N VAL A 372 -26.32 6.32 0.42
CA VAL A 372 -25.04 7.01 0.70
C VAL A 372 -25.32 8.23 1.55
N ASP A 373 -24.85 8.23 2.80
CA ASP A 373 -25.09 9.36 3.71
C ASP A 373 -24.09 10.48 3.48
N LEU A 374 -22.80 10.13 3.45
CA LEU A 374 -21.72 11.12 3.43
C LEU A 374 -20.74 10.87 2.29
N ILE A 375 -20.29 11.97 1.70
CA ILE A 375 -19.14 12.00 0.80
C ILE A 375 -18.09 12.93 1.41
N ILE A 376 -16.91 12.37 1.67
CA ILE A 376 -15.77 13.08 2.24
C ILE A 376 -14.76 13.28 1.12
N PHE A 377 -14.43 14.53 0.79
CA PHE A 377 -13.46 14.84 -0.25
C PHE A 377 -12.13 15.26 0.36
N GLN A 378 -11.07 14.56 -0.05
CA GLN A 378 -9.72 14.75 0.46
C GLN A 378 -8.75 15.14 -0.66
N GLN A 379 -7.90 16.11 -0.36
CA GLN A 379 -6.92 16.65 -1.30
C GLN A 379 -5.52 16.66 -0.70
N LYS A 380 -4.52 16.53 -1.58
CA LYS A 380 -3.12 16.86 -1.26
C LYS A 380 -2.89 18.33 -1.63
N ILE A 381 -2.77 19.20 -0.64
CA ILE A 381 -2.45 20.62 -0.78
C ILE A 381 -0.97 20.78 -0.38
N LYS A 382 -0.08 20.85 -1.37
CA LYS A 382 1.37 20.80 -1.16
C LYS A 382 1.73 19.57 -0.30
N LYS A 383 2.36 19.75 0.86
CA LYS A 383 2.72 18.63 1.76
C LYS A 383 1.59 18.14 2.65
N SER A 384 0.49 18.89 2.74
CA SER A 384 -0.64 18.54 3.61
C SER A 384 -1.66 17.68 2.88
N ARG A 385 -2.17 16.65 3.54
CA ARG A 385 -3.36 15.90 3.10
C ARG A 385 -4.51 16.36 3.98
N VAL A 386 -5.52 17.00 3.39
CA VAL A 386 -6.61 17.68 4.11
C VAL A 386 -7.96 17.21 3.57
N ILE A 387 -8.89 16.88 4.46
CA ILE A 387 -10.30 16.72 4.09
C ILE A 387 -10.84 18.13 3.83
N THR A 388 -11.10 18.45 2.57
CA THR A 388 -11.51 19.81 2.19
C THR A 388 -13.00 20.00 2.23
N GLU A 389 -13.78 18.94 2.08
CA GLU A 389 -15.24 18.98 2.12
C GLU A 389 -15.78 17.70 2.76
N VAL A 390 -16.83 17.86 3.59
CA VAL A 390 -17.70 16.77 4.03
C VAL A 390 -19.11 17.18 3.63
N ILE A 391 -19.70 16.43 2.69
CA ILE A 391 -21.05 16.70 2.19
C ILE A 391 -21.99 15.55 2.55
N GLU A 392 -23.24 15.90 2.77
CA GLU A 392 -24.36 14.97 2.83
C GLU A 392 -25.01 14.89 1.45
N LEU A 393 -25.27 13.68 0.96
CA LEU A 393 -26.00 13.47 -0.29
C LEU A 393 -27.51 13.43 0.00
N ILE A 394 -28.24 14.45 -0.41
CA ILE A 394 -29.66 14.62 -0.10
C ILE A 394 -30.56 14.00 -1.18
N GLY A 395 -30.11 14.06 -2.44
CA GLY A 395 -30.93 13.67 -3.57
C GLY A 395 -30.24 13.92 -4.91
N TYR A 396 -31.02 13.82 -5.98
CA TYR A 396 -30.59 14.19 -7.32
C TYR A 396 -31.72 14.87 -8.09
N GLU A 397 -31.37 15.81 -8.95
CA GLU A 397 -32.22 16.28 -10.05
C GLU A 397 -31.86 15.49 -11.32
N GLY A 398 -32.75 14.56 -11.70
CA GLY A 398 -32.44 13.52 -12.68
C GLY A 398 -31.33 12.60 -12.17
N ALA A 399 -30.42 12.17 -13.06
CA ALA A 399 -29.28 11.30 -12.69
C ALA A 399 -27.92 12.01 -12.62
N LYS A 400 -27.84 13.25 -13.13
CA LYS A 400 -26.55 13.93 -13.37
C LYS A 400 -26.25 15.04 -12.37
N HIS A 401 -27.27 15.59 -11.72
CA HIS A 401 -27.16 16.76 -10.85
C HIS A 401 -27.43 16.36 -9.39
N PRO A 402 -26.39 16.03 -8.60
CA PRO A 402 -26.57 15.67 -7.20
C PRO A 402 -26.97 16.89 -6.37
N ILE A 403 -27.93 16.72 -5.47
CA ILE A 403 -28.35 17.68 -4.45
C ILE A 403 -27.60 17.32 -3.18
N CYS A 404 -26.68 18.18 -2.76
CA CYS A 404 -25.80 17.93 -1.62
C CYS A 404 -25.87 19.08 -0.61
N SER A 405 -25.74 18.76 0.68
CA SER A 405 -25.55 19.75 1.75
C SER A 405 -24.11 19.68 2.24
N THR A 406 -23.35 20.77 2.08
CA THR A 406 -21.99 20.83 2.66
C THR A 406 -22.09 20.99 4.16
N ILE A 407 -21.62 20.00 4.93
CA ILE A 407 -21.59 20.06 6.39
C ILE A 407 -20.33 20.79 6.82
N PHE A 408 -19.16 20.37 6.32
CA PHE A 408 -17.88 21.02 6.60
C PHE A 408 -17.17 21.38 5.31
N GLU A 409 -16.48 22.52 5.33
CA GLU A 409 -15.52 22.92 4.31
C GLU A 409 -14.21 23.38 4.96
N TYR A 410 -13.09 23.22 4.26
CA TYR A 410 -11.80 23.73 4.70
C TYR A 410 -11.49 25.06 4.02
N ILE A 411 -11.30 26.10 4.84
CA ILE A 411 -10.87 27.42 4.39
C ILE A 411 -9.35 27.52 4.52
N GLN A 412 -8.65 27.42 3.39
CA GLN A 412 -7.21 27.65 3.34
C GLN A 412 -6.91 29.15 3.45
N THR A 413 -6.12 29.53 4.45
CA THR A 413 -5.68 30.93 4.66
C THR A 413 -4.23 31.16 4.24
N GLY A 414 -3.45 30.10 4.06
CA GLY A 414 -2.08 30.20 3.56
C GLY A 414 -1.33 28.89 3.50
N ILE A 415 0.00 29.01 3.39
CA ILE A 415 0.96 27.91 3.45
C ILE A 415 2.10 28.40 4.35
N ASN A 416 2.55 27.58 5.30
CA ASN A 416 3.66 27.92 6.17
C ASN A 416 5.01 27.79 5.44
N ASN A 417 6.10 28.27 6.07
CA ASN A 417 7.45 28.23 5.49
C ASN A 417 7.96 26.81 5.16
N ASN A 418 7.36 25.77 5.76
CA ASN A 418 7.73 24.37 5.55
C ASN A 418 6.90 23.70 4.44
N GLY A 419 5.97 24.43 3.80
CA GLY A 419 5.13 23.93 2.72
C GLY A 419 3.85 23.21 3.15
N TYR A 420 3.46 23.33 4.43
CA TYR A 420 2.20 22.79 4.94
C TYR A 420 1.08 23.84 4.85
N SER A 421 -0.13 23.39 4.51
CA SER A 421 -1.33 24.22 4.46
C SER A 421 -1.68 24.79 5.84
N ILE A 422 -2.06 26.06 5.88
CA ILE A 422 -2.66 26.71 7.06
C ILE A 422 -4.11 27.05 6.69
N GLY A 423 -5.03 26.73 7.60
CA GLY A 423 -6.46 26.95 7.41
C GLY A 423 -7.26 26.34 8.55
N PHE A 424 -8.57 26.34 8.41
CA PHE A 424 -9.48 25.77 9.39
C PHE A 424 -10.71 25.16 8.70
N HIS A 425 -11.32 24.18 9.36
CA HIS A 425 -12.63 23.67 8.96
C HIS A 425 -13.72 24.60 9.49
N ARG A 426 -14.70 24.89 8.64
CA ARG A 426 -15.92 25.63 8.99
C ARG A 426 -17.11 24.70 8.79
N MET A 427 -17.96 24.60 9.80
CA MET A 427 -19.28 24.00 9.63
C MET A 427 -20.18 24.97 8.84
N VAL A 428 -20.72 24.52 7.71
CA VAL A 428 -21.51 25.34 6.78
C VAL A 428 -23.00 25.08 6.99
N HIS A 429 -23.40 23.82 7.10
CA HIS A 429 -24.79 23.41 7.33
C HIS A 429 -24.87 22.29 8.38
N PRO A 430 -25.98 22.22 9.14
CA PRO A 430 -26.26 21.06 9.98
C PRO A 430 -26.58 19.81 9.14
N ILE A 431 -26.51 18.64 9.78
CA ILE A 431 -27.03 17.40 9.19
C ILE A 431 -28.52 17.51 8.92
N SER A 432 -29.00 16.82 7.90
CA SER A 432 -30.43 16.75 7.59
C SER A 432 -31.24 16.04 8.69
N LYS A 433 -32.56 16.20 8.61
CA LYS A 433 -33.47 15.48 9.51
C LYS A 433 -33.46 13.98 9.23
N GLU A 434 -33.24 13.61 7.97
CA GLU A 434 -33.17 12.25 7.46
C GLU A 434 -31.96 11.52 8.05
N LEU A 435 -30.77 12.13 7.95
CA LEU A 435 -29.55 11.59 8.57
C LEU A 435 -29.67 11.55 10.10
N ALA A 436 -30.17 12.61 10.74
CA ALA A 436 -30.43 12.61 12.18
C ALA A 436 -31.38 11.47 12.60
N THR A 437 -32.42 11.20 11.82
CA THR A 437 -33.36 10.10 12.08
C THR A 437 -32.69 8.74 11.94
N LYS A 438 -31.87 8.54 10.91
CA LYS A 438 -31.08 7.32 10.72
C LYS A 438 -30.12 7.06 11.88
N LEU A 439 -29.44 8.09 12.37
CA LEU A 439 -28.55 8.00 13.54
C LEU A 439 -29.33 7.57 14.80
N ARG A 440 -30.53 8.13 15.04
CA ARG A 440 -31.41 7.70 16.14
C ARG A 440 -31.82 6.23 16.04
N ILE A 441 -32.22 5.79 14.85
CA ILE A 441 -32.59 4.38 14.61
C ILE A 441 -31.40 3.45 14.90
N SER A 442 -30.18 3.94 14.62
CA SER A 442 -28.92 3.24 14.89
C SER A 442 -28.44 3.37 16.34
N LEU A 443 -29.27 3.92 17.23
CA LEU A 443 -29.02 4.09 18.67
C LEU A 443 -27.84 5.02 19.00
N VAL A 444 -27.54 5.99 18.13
CA VAL A 444 -26.62 7.08 18.47
C VAL A 444 -27.31 7.98 19.53
N PRO A 445 -26.62 8.35 20.62
CA PRO A 445 -27.21 9.20 21.66
C PRO A 445 -27.75 10.52 21.10
N ASP A 446 -28.96 10.92 21.51
CA ASP A 446 -29.59 12.16 21.02
C ASP A 446 -28.74 13.41 21.29
N GLU A 447 -28.01 13.44 22.41
CA GLU A 447 -27.09 14.53 22.74
C GLU A 447 -25.94 14.68 21.73
N ASN A 448 -25.49 13.57 21.12
CA ASN A 448 -24.47 13.58 20.07
C ASN A 448 -25.08 14.08 18.76
N ILE A 449 -26.29 13.63 18.43
CA ILE A 449 -27.01 14.05 17.22
C ILE A 449 -27.30 15.56 17.27
N GLN A 450 -27.76 16.07 18.42
CA GLN A 450 -28.16 17.46 18.58
C GLN A 450 -27.03 18.46 18.26
N ARG A 451 -25.79 18.12 18.61
CA ARG A 451 -24.59 18.95 18.28
C ARG A 451 -24.51 19.30 16.80
N TRP A 452 -24.96 18.39 15.94
CA TRP A 452 -24.80 18.51 14.50
C TRP A 452 -26.07 18.99 13.79
N THR A 453 -27.18 19.19 14.53
CA THR A 453 -28.47 19.65 13.97
C THR A 453 -28.66 21.17 14.02
N THR A 454 -27.73 21.89 14.65
CA THR A 454 -27.72 23.35 14.77
C THR A 454 -26.34 23.88 14.44
N ILE A 455 -26.26 25.10 13.89
CA ILE A 455 -24.99 25.82 13.75
C ILE A 455 -24.84 26.67 15.01
N ASP A 456 -23.77 26.45 15.76
CA ASP A 456 -23.45 27.29 16.91
C ASP A 456 -22.89 28.63 16.38
N THR A 457 -23.75 29.65 16.33
CA THR A 457 -23.38 30.97 15.77
C THR A 457 -22.53 31.81 16.71
N GLU A 458 -22.26 31.35 17.94
CA GLU A 458 -21.56 32.11 18.97
C GLU A 458 -20.03 31.95 18.96
N GLY A 459 -19.46 31.05 18.15
CA GLY A 459 -18.02 30.76 18.11
C GLY A 459 -17.23 31.35 16.92
N ALA A 460 -17.90 31.97 15.95
CA ALA A 460 -17.26 32.51 14.74
C ALA A 460 -16.86 33.97 14.92
N VAL A 461 -15.72 34.22 15.59
CA VAL A 461 -15.03 35.53 15.59
C VAL A 461 -13.57 35.34 15.19
#